data_AF-K1XV00-F1
#
_entry.id   AF-K1XV00-F1
#
_cell.length_a   1.000
_cell.length_b   1.000
_cell.length_c   1.000
_cell.angle_alpha   90.00
_cell.angle_beta   90.00
_cell.angle_gamma   90.00
#
_symmetry.space_group_name_H-M   'P 1'
#
loop_
_entity.id
_entity.type
_entity.pdbx_description
1 polymer ?
#
loop_
_entity_poly.entity_id
_entity_poly.type
_entity_poly.pdbx_seq_one_letter_code
_entity_poly.pdbx_strand_id
1 'polypeptide(L)' 'MKDIGYGSGYNYAHDFENSFSPENYLPDEIQELEFYFPTSNGYEKKLKQRLEHLKKLIAQNKKA' A
#
# COMPACT_ATOMS: atom_id res chain seq x y z
N MET A 1 26.85 -5.25 -2.21
CA MET A 1 25.45 -4.74 -2.26
C MET A 1 24.43 -5.77 -1.81
N LYS A 2 24.53 -7.06 -2.21
CA LYS A 2 23.70 -8.12 -1.60
C LYS A 2 24.07 -8.39 -0.13
N ASP A 3 25.33 -8.17 0.25
CA ASP A 3 25.83 -8.47 1.61
C ASP A 3 25.36 -7.52 2.71
N ILE A 4 24.67 -6.42 2.36
CA ILE A 4 24.06 -5.47 3.31
C ILE A 4 22.56 -5.70 3.48
N GLY A 5 22.02 -6.82 3.00
CA GLY A 5 20.59 -7.16 3.14
C GLY A 5 19.65 -6.32 2.27
N TYR A 6 20.18 -5.62 1.26
CA TYR A 6 19.38 -4.77 0.37
C TYR A 6 18.34 -5.63 -0.38
N GLY A 7 17.06 -5.38 -0.13
CA GLY A 7 15.93 -6.14 -0.69
C GLY A 7 15.56 -7.42 0.07
N SER A 8 16.21 -7.72 1.19
CA SER A 8 15.76 -8.80 2.08
C SER A 8 14.43 -8.39 2.72
N GLY A 9 13.43 -9.28 2.66
CA GLY A 9 12.08 -9.00 3.16
C GLY A 9 11.15 -8.24 2.20
N TYR A 10 11.57 -7.99 0.95
CA TYR A 10 10.66 -7.46 -0.06
C TYR A 10 9.59 -8.48 -0.44
N ASN A 11 8.33 -8.11 -0.23
CA ASN A 11 7.19 -8.94 -0.61
C ASN A 11 6.74 -8.62 -2.04
N TYR A 12 6.76 -9.63 -2.89
CA TYR A 12 6.33 -9.49 -4.28
C TYR A 12 4.81 -9.49 -4.36
N ALA A 13 4.21 -8.31 -4.60
CA ALA A 13 2.75 -8.10 -4.52
C ALA A 13 1.91 -9.08 -5.36
N HIS A 14 2.43 -9.59 -6.47
CA HIS A 14 1.69 -10.53 -7.33
C HIS A 14 1.53 -11.93 -6.73
N ASP A 15 2.33 -12.28 -5.72
CA ASP A 15 2.18 -13.56 -5.00
C ASP A 15 1.10 -13.49 -3.90
N PHE A 16 0.63 -12.29 -3.57
CA PHE A 16 -0.39 -12.06 -2.56
C PHE A 16 -1.80 -12.15 -3.15
N GLU A 17 -2.77 -12.51 -2.31
CA GLU A 17 -4.17 -12.48 -2.68
C GLU A 17 -4.57 -11.08 -3.18
N ASN A 18 -5.34 -11.01 -4.27
CA ASN A 18 -5.70 -9.78 -4.98
C ASN A 18 -4.53 -9.04 -5.66
N SER A 19 -3.35 -9.69 -5.80
CA SER A 19 -2.14 -9.09 -6.35
C SER A 19 -1.72 -7.82 -5.61
N PHE A 20 -1.88 -7.80 -4.29
CA PHE A 20 -1.59 -6.65 -3.44
C PHE A 20 -0.93 -7.08 -2.12
N SER A 21 0.27 -6.55 -1.87
CA SER A 21 0.96 -6.70 -0.59
C SER A 21 0.52 -5.57 0.36
N PRO A 22 -0.13 -5.86 1.51
CA PRO A 22 -0.60 -4.85 2.45
C PRO A 22 0.54 -4.31 3.34
N GLU A 23 1.54 -3.68 2.73
CA GLU A 23 2.74 -3.18 3.40
C GLU A 23 2.82 -1.64 3.44
N ASN A 24 3.77 -1.15 4.24
CA ASN A 24 4.13 0.25 4.26
C ASN A 24 5.25 0.50 3.25
N TYR A 25 4.96 1.35 2.26
CA TYR A 25 5.92 1.70 1.21
C TYR A 25 6.65 3.01 1.46
N LEU A 26 6.12 3.84 2.37
CA LEU A 26 6.76 5.08 2.80
C LEU A 26 7.70 4.82 3.98
N PRO A 27 8.79 5.60 4.12
CA PRO A 27 9.61 5.62 5.32
C PRO A 27 8.77 5.88 6.58
N ASP A 28 9.20 5.32 7.71
CA ASP A 28 8.49 5.41 8.98
C ASP A 28 8.23 6.85 9.41
N GLU A 29 9.14 7.78 9.09
CA GLU A 29 9.02 9.20 9.46
C GLU A 29 7.87 9.93 8.74
N ILE A 30 7.43 9.41 7.60
CA ILE A 30 6.39 10.01 6.76
C ILE A 30 5.26 9.03 6.40
N GLN A 31 5.11 7.97 7.19
CA GLN A 31 4.16 6.89 6.91
C GLN A 31 2.69 7.35 6.86
N GLU A 32 2.37 8.45 7.55
CA GLU A 32 1.01 9.03 7.59
C GLU A 32 0.76 10.06 6.48
N LEU A 33 1.76 10.36 5.65
CA LEU A 33 1.65 11.39 4.62
C LEU A 33 0.86 10.88 3.40
N GLU A 34 -0.25 11.55 3.09
CA GLU A 34 -1.06 11.28 1.91
C GLU A 34 -0.90 12.39 0.88
N PHE A 35 -0.52 12.03 -0.36
CA PHE A 35 -0.28 12.98 -1.45
C PHE A 35 -1.42 13.07 -2.47
N TYR A 36 -2.28 12.06 -2.54
CA TYR A 36 -3.32 11.96 -3.57
C TYR A 36 -4.70 11.84 -2.94
N PHE A 37 -5.54 12.84 -3.17
CA PHE A 37 -6.91 12.92 -2.66
C PHE A 37 -7.90 12.90 -3.83
N PRO A 38 -8.38 11.72 -4.27
CA PRO A 38 -9.25 11.61 -5.44
C PRO A 38 -10.58 12.33 -5.21
N THR A 39 -11.07 13.01 -6.25
CA THR A 39 -12.39 13.64 -6.24
C THR A 39 -13.51 12.60 -6.43
N SER A 40 -14.76 13.04 -6.32
CA SER A 40 -15.93 12.20 -6.62
C SER A 40 -16.33 12.18 -8.10
N ASN A 41 -15.56 12.85 -8.96
CA ASN A 41 -15.95 13.09 -10.35
C ASN A 41 -15.40 12.00 -11.29
N GLY A 42 -16.23 11.56 -12.23
CA GLY A 42 -15.81 10.64 -13.28
C GLY A 42 -15.13 9.37 -12.77
N TYR A 43 -13.96 9.06 -13.33
CA TYR A 43 -13.22 7.84 -13.01
C TYR A 43 -12.56 7.87 -11.62
N GLU A 44 -12.25 9.06 -11.10
CA GLU A 44 -11.64 9.19 -9.77
C GLU A 44 -12.53 8.62 -8.65
N LYS A 45 -13.86 8.62 -8.85
CA LYS A 45 -14.78 7.94 -7.92
C LYS A 45 -14.45 6.45 -7.76
N LYS A 46 -14.10 5.75 -8.85
CA LYS A 46 -13.69 4.34 -8.81
C LYS A 46 -12.31 4.18 -8.18
N LEU A 47 -11.38 5.08 -8.49
CA LEU A 47 -10.05 5.08 -7.85
C LEU A 47 -10.16 5.29 -6.33
N LYS A 48 -11.01 6.22 -5.88
CA LYS A 48 -11.30 6.44 -4.46
C LYS A 48 -11.79 5.16 -3.79
N GLN A 49 -12.78 4.49 -4.38
CA GLN A 49 -13.28 3.21 -3.84
C GLN A 49 -12.18 2.14 -3.75
N ARG A 50 -11.33 2.03 -4.78
CA ARG A 50 -10.18 1.13 -4.78
C ARG A 50 -9.19 1.48 -3.67
N LEU A 51 -8.80 2.75 -3.54
CA LEU A 51 -7.85 3.21 -2.52
C LEU A 51 -8.39 2.95 -1.11
N GLU A 52 -9.66 3.23 -0.85
CA GLU A 52 -10.30 2.92 0.44
C GLU A 52 -10.29 1.42 0.76
N HIS A 53 -10.48 0.55 -0.24
CA HIS A 53 -10.36 -0.89 -0.06
C HIS A 53 -8.92 -1.30 0.29
N LEU A 54 -7.92 -0.78 -0.42
CA LEU A 54 -6.50 -1.08 -0.14
C LEU A 54 -6.08 -0.57 1.24
N LYS A 55 -6.52 0.64 1.65
CA LYS A 55 -6.28 1.17 3.00
C LYS A 55 -6.84 0.25 4.09
N LYS A 56 -8.01 -0.35 3.87
CA LYS A 56 -8.58 -1.34 4.81
C LYS A 56 -7.73 -2.60 4.90
N LEU A 57 -7.22 -3.12 3.77
CA LEU A 57 -6.32 -4.28 3.77
C LEU A 57 -5.02 -4.00 4.55
N ILE A 58 -4.42 -2.82 4.34
CA ILE A 58 -3.24 -2.39 5.11
C ILE A 58 -3.57 -2.30 6.61
N ALA A 59 -4.70 -1.68 6.97
CA ALA A 59 -5.11 -1.54 8.37
C ALA A 59 -5.45 -2.88 9.05
N GLN A 60 -5.94 -3.86 8.30
CA GLN A 60 -6.17 -5.22 8.80
C GLN A 60 -4.85 -5.95 9.06
N ASN A 61 -3.87 -5.81 8.16
CA ASN A 61 -2.55 -6.40 8.35
C ASN A 61 -1.85 -5.84 9.59
N LYS A 62 -1.92 -4.52 9.84
CA LYS A 62 -1.36 -3.89 11.06
C LYS A 62 -1.92 -4.41 12.40
N LYS A 63 -3.09 -5.09 12.40
CA LYS A 63 -3.75 -5.60 13.61
C LYS A 63 -3.45 -7.07 13.90
N ALA A 64 -2.86 -7.79 12.96
CA ALA A 64 -2.43 -9.18 13.11
C ALA A 64 -1.00 -9.23 13.66
#